data_AF-A0AAD0XQ39-F1
#
_entry.id   AF-A0AAD0XQ39-F1
#
_cell.length_a   1.000
_cell.length_b   1.000
_cell.length_c   1.000
_cell.angle_alpha   90.00
_cell.angle_beta   90.00
_cell.angle_gamma   90.00
#
_symmetry.space_group_name_H-M   'P 1'
#
loop_
_entity.id
_entity.type
_entity.pdbx_description
1 polymer ?
#
loop_
_entity_poly.entity_id
_entity_poly.type
_entity_poly.pdbx_seq_one_letter_code
_entity_poly.pdbx_strand_id
1 'polypeptide(L)'
;MKFLFAVFISLVFVLITSCQFKNDKDENQDLLRRLVVGSSTPSSANKPPGDSQYFRIGGSITGLTTGANLTLAVNGTDQTIFNTGGPFLFPFPYPDHTSYVITVLSSPPGLTCTVIANANGAISGANATNAIVSCS
;
A
#
# COMPACT_ATOMS: atom_id res chain seq x y z
N MET A 1 -15.28 43.82 36.09
CA MET A 1 -14.72 44.07 34.74
C MET A 1 -13.29 43.55 34.58
N LYS A 2 -12.34 43.85 35.49
CA LYS A 2 -10.91 43.44 35.39
C LYS A 2 -10.63 41.92 35.55
N PHE A 3 -11.43 41.19 36.34
CA PHE A 3 -11.24 39.74 36.54
C PHE A 3 -11.65 38.89 35.33
N LEU A 4 -12.58 39.35 34.50
CA LEU A 4 -13.04 38.59 33.33
C LEU A 4 -11.98 38.55 32.21
N PHE A 5 -11.19 39.63 32.06
CA PHE A 5 -10.09 39.70 31.09
C PHE A 5 -8.93 38.77 31.43
N ALA A 6 -8.60 38.60 32.71
CA ALA A 6 -7.52 37.72 33.15
C ALA A 6 -7.84 36.23 32.92
N VAL A 7 -9.11 35.84 33.03
CA VAL A 7 -9.56 34.48 32.74
C VAL A 7 -9.50 34.19 31.24
N PHE A 8 -9.90 35.14 30.39
CA PHE A 8 -9.79 35.01 28.93
C PHE A 8 -8.34 34.88 28.46
N ILE A 9 -7.41 35.68 29.01
CA ILE A 9 -5.99 35.63 28.65
C ILE A 9 -5.38 34.26 29.04
N SER A 10 -5.76 33.72 30.20
CA SER A 10 -5.29 32.41 30.65
C SER A 10 -5.86 31.26 29.81
N LEU A 11 -7.15 31.35 29.43
CA LEU A 11 -7.81 30.34 28.60
C LEU A 11 -7.24 30.30 27.17
N VAL A 12 -6.90 31.47 26.62
CA VAL A 12 -6.24 31.61 25.31
C VAL A 12 -4.82 31.04 25.35
N PHE A 13 -4.05 31.25 26.43
CA PHE A 13 -2.71 30.67 26.59
C PHE A 13 -2.71 29.13 26.66
N VAL A 14 -3.72 28.54 27.31
CA VAL A 14 -3.91 27.08 27.38
C VAL A 14 -4.31 26.49 26.02
N LEU A 15 -5.12 27.21 25.24
CA LEU A 15 -5.47 26.83 23.87
C LEU A 15 -4.26 26.91 22.91
N ILE A 16 -3.40 27.92 23.05
CA ILE A 16 -2.17 28.06 22.23
C ILE A 16 -1.16 26.94 22.55
N THR A 17 -1.08 26.50 23.81
CA THR A 17 -0.16 25.41 24.22
C THR A 17 -0.59 24.04 23.69
N SER A 18 -1.87 23.87 23.33
CA SER A 18 -2.42 22.64 22.75
C SER A 18 -2.30 22.58 21.21
N CYS A 19 -1.90 23.68 20.56
CA CYS A 19 -1.62 23.74 19.13
C CYS A 19 -0.12 23.51 18.87
N GLN A 20 0.26 22.23 18.86
CA GLN A 20 1.39 21.64 18.13
C GLN A 20 2.39 22.63 17.48
N PHE A 21 3.46 22.95 18.21
CA PHE A 21 4.74 23.31 17.58
C PHE A 21 5.26 22.03 16.91
N LYS A 22 4.77 21.77 15.69
CA LYS A 22 5.37 20.81 14.77
C LYS A 22 6.82 21.29 14.59
N ASN A 23 7.73 20.65 15.31
CA ASN A 23 9.17 20.82 15.13
C ASN A 23 9.49 20.36 13.70
N ASP A 24 9.52 21.30 12.77
CA ASP A 24 10.11 21.12 11.45
C ASP A 24 11.62 20.94 11.65
N LYS A 25 12.01 19.68 11.87
CA LYS A 25 13.41 19.25 11.97
C LYS A 25 13.79 18.43 10.73
N ASP A 26 13.21 18.76 9.57
CA ASP A 26 13.37 17.99 8.33
C ASP A 26 14.14 18.75 7.22
N GLU A 27 14.78 19.90 7.49
CA GLU A 27 15.50 20.67 6.46
C GLU A 27 17.02 20.36 6.37
N ASN A 28 17.67 19.88 7.45
CA ASN A 28 19.14 19.66 7.47
C ASN A 28 19.58 18.20 7.26
N GLN A 29 18.71 17.35 6.69
CA GLN A 29 19.03 15.95 6.39
C GLN A 29 19.10 15.68 4.87
N ASP A 30 18.72 16.63 4.02
CA ASP A 30 18.83 16.51 2.56
C ASP A 30 20.19 17.03 2.03
N LEU A 31 20.80 18.01 2.73
CA LEU A 31 22.10 18.57 2.35
C LEU A 31 23.29 17.65 2.67
N LEU A 32 23.21 16.83 3.72
CA LEU A 32 24.27 15.87 4.07
C LEU A 32 24.21 14.56 3.27
N ARG A 33 23.04 14.20 2.72
CA ARG A 33 22.88 13.00 1.87
C ARG A 33 23.55 13.15 0.51
N ARG A 34 23.66 14.38 -0.02
CA ARG A 34 24.29 14.64 -1.33
C ARG A 34 25.82 14.59 -1.30
N LEU A 35 26.45 14.65 -0.13
CA LEU A 35 27.91 14.63 0.02
C LEU A 35 28.47 13.23 0.36
N VAL A 36 27.63 12.26 0.74
CA VAL A 36 28.05 10.96 1.31
C VAL A 36 27.81 9.74 0.40
N VAL A 37 27.49 9.89 -0.89
CA VAL A 37 27.45 8.70 -1.78
C VAL A 37 28.10 9.00 -3.13
N GLY A 38 29.43 8.95 -3.14
CA GLY A 38 30.16 8.44 -4.30
C GLY A 38 30.07 6.91 -4.32
N SER A 39 29.58 6.35 -5.42
CA SER A 39 29.81 4.98 -5.91
C SER A 39 29.63 3.80 -4.93
N SER A 40 28.56 3.04 -5.08
CA SER A 40 28.60 1.63 -5.54
C SER A 40 27.21 0.98 -5.48
N THR A 41 27.07 -0.10 -6.23
CA THR A 41 25.87 -0.77 -6.74
C THR A 41 24.85 -1.29 -5.71
N PRO A 42 23.58 -1.55 -6.14
CA PRO A 42 22.44 -1.79 -5.27
C PRO A 42 22.22 -3.29 -5.03
N SER A 43 22.14 -3.72 -3.77
CA SER A 43 21.17 -4.69 -3.23
C SER A 43 21.66 -5.27 -1.90
N SER A 44 20.77 -5.21 -0.91
CA SER A 44 20.60 -6.18 0.18
C SER A 44 21.80 -6.48 1.08
N ALA A 45 22.04 -5.61 2.08
CA ALA A 45 22.34 -6.02 3.46
C ALA A 45 22.62 -4.80 4.36
N ASN A 46 21.66 -3.87 4.49
CA ASN A 46 21.56 -3.06 5.69
C ASN A 46 20.17 -2.40 5.72
N LYS A 47 19.19 -3.04 6.35
CA LYS A 47 17.86 -2.44 6.57
C LYS A 47 18.00 -1.48 7.77
N PRO A 48 17.87 -0.15 7.60
CA PRO A 48 17.64 0.74 8.72
C PRO A 48 16.25 0.42 9.30
N PRO A 49 16.05 0.46 10.63
CA PRO A 49 14.73 0.26 11.20
C PRO A 49 13.85 1.47 10.85
N GLY A 50 12.96 1.34 9.86
CA GLY A 50 11.92 2.32 9.58
C GLY A 50 11.61 2.71 8.14
N ASP A 51 12.11 2.02 7.11
CA ASP A 51 11.60 2.25 5.75
C ASP A 51 10.35 1.38 5.52
N SER A 52 9.19 2.03 5.38
CA SER A 52 7.93 1.37 5.03
C SER A 52 8.02 0.87 3.60
N GLN A 53 8.49 -0.37 3.44
CA GLN A 53 8.54 -1.02 2.13
C GLN A 53 7.13 -1.39 1.69
N TYR A 54 6.80 -1.04 0.44
CA TYR A 54 5.51 -1.35 -0.17
C TYR A 54 5.70 -2.31 -1.33
N PHE A 55 4.87 -3.35 -1.36
CA PHE A 55 4.90 -4.39 -2.38
C PHE A 55 3.52 -4.58 -3.01
N ARG A 56 3.52 -5.10 -4.23
CA ARG A 56 2.30 -5.35 -5.00
C ARG A 56 1.93 -6.82 -4.95
N ILE A 57 0.62 -7.06 -5.05
CA ILE A 57 0.03 -8.39 -5.17
C ILE A 57 -0.38 -8.58 -6.62
N GLY A 58 -0.26 -9.79 -7.13
CA GLY A 58 -0.68 -10.14 -8.48
C GLY A 58 -0.53 -11.62 -8.77
N GLY A 59 -0.58 -11.95 -10.05
CA GLY A 59 -0.59 -13.34 -10.47
C GLY A 59 -0.77 -13.50 -11.96
N SER A 60 -1.33 -14.63 -12.36
CA SER A 60 -1.70 -14.92 -13.74
C SER A 60 -3.16 -15.37 -13.83
N ILE A 61 -3.89 -14.82 -14.80
CA ILE A 61 -5.26 -15.22 -15.15
C ILE A 61 -5.19 -16.08 -16.42
N THR A 62 -5.79 -17.26 -16.36
CA THR A 62 -5.88 -18.21 -17.48
C THR A 62 -7.34 -18.39 -17.90
N GLY A 63 -7.59 -18.54 -19.21
CA GLY A 63 -8.93 -18.80 -19.75
C GLY A 63 -9.89 -17.61 -19.78
N LEU A 64 -9.45 -16.40 -19.39
CA LEU A 64 -10.28 -15.20 -19.50
C LEU A 64 -10.35 -14.71 -20.95
N THR A 65 -11.56 -14.70 -21.52
CA THR A 65 -11.82 -14.18 -22.86
C THR A 65 -11.51 -12.68 -22.96
N THR A 66 -10.83 -12.25 -24.02
CA THR A 66 -10.54 -10.83 -24.26
C THR A 66 -11.83 -10.01 -24.30
N GLY A 67 -11.91 -8.95 -23.50
CA GLY A 67 -13.09 -8.08 -23.39
C GLY A 67 -14.12 -8.55 -22.36
N ALA A 68 -13.89 -9.68 -21.69
CA ALA A 68 -14.69 -10.13 -20.56
C ALA A 68 -14.19 -9.47 -19.26
N ASN A 69 -15.10 -8.94 -18.44
CA ASN A 69 -14.74 -8.25 -17.20
C ASN A 69 -14.74 -9.23 -16.01
N LEU A 70 -13.55 -9.48 -15.46
CA LEU A 70 -13.36 -10.19 -14.20
C LEU A 70 -13.03 -9.18 -13.09
N THR A 71 -13.80 -9.18 -12.01
CA THR A 71 -13.50 -8.36 -10.83
C THR A 71 -12.86 -9.21 -9.75
N LEU A 72 -11.61 -8.90 -9.42
CA LEU A 72 -10.91 -9.47 -8.27
C LEU A 72 -10.82 -8.45 -7.15
N ALA A 73 -10.79 -8.91 -5.90
CA ALA A 73 -10.47 -8.04 -4.78
C ALA A 73 -9.38 -8.64 -3.89
N VAL A 74 -8.57 -7.75 -3.32
CA VAL A 74 -7.70 -8.08 -2.19
C VAL A 74 -8.41 -7.67 -0.91
N ASN A 75 -8.42 -8.59 0.08
CA ASN A 75 -8.99 -8.39 1.41
C ASN A 75 -10.46 -7.92 1.42
N GLY A 76 -11.18 -8.13 0.32
CA GLY A 76 -12.57 -7.70 0.13
C GLY A 76 -12.76 -6.19 -0.09
N THR A 77 -11.70 -5.38 0.02
CA THR A 77 -11.76 -3.91 -0.07
C THR A 77 -11.23 -3.38 -1.38
N ASP A 78 -10.11 -3.91 -1.85
CA ASP A 78 -9.37 -3.36 -2.99
C ASP A 78 -9.73 -4.10 -4.26
N GLN A 79 -10.74 -3.59 -4.96
CA GLN A 79 -11.31 -4.21 -6.15
C GLN A 79 -10.62 -3.72 -7.42
N THR A 80 -10.37 -4.61 -8.37
CA THR A 80 -9.80 -4.29 -9.67
C THR A 80 -10.45 -5.13 -10.76
N ILE A 81 -10.76 -4.49 -11.88
CA ILE A 81 -11.33 -5.14 -13.06
C ILE A 81 -10.20 -5.50 -14.02
N PHE A 82 -10.15 -6.76 -14.43
CA PHE A 82 -9.25 -7.27 -15.45
C PHE A 82 -10.07 -7.72 -16.66
N ASN A 83 -9.66 -7.27 -17.84
CA ASN A 83 -10.38 -7.49 -19.10
C ASN A 83 -9.63 -8.41 -20.09
N THR A 84 -8.47 -8.92 -19.69
CA THR A 84 -7.61 -9.81 -20.48
C THR A 84 -6.96 -10.84 -19.57
N GLY A 85 -6.77 -12.06 -20.07
CA GLY A 85 -5.92 -13.05 -19.42
C GLY A 85 -4.44 -12.65 -19.44
N GLY A 86 -3.62 -13.42 -18.73
CA GLY A 86 -2.18 -13.21 -18.59
C GLY A 86 -1.77 -12.67 -17.22
N PRO A 87 -0.54 -12.15 -17.11
CA PRO A 87 -0.03 -11.61 -15.85
C PRO A 87 -0.79 -10.35 -15.44
N PHE A 88 -1.11 -10.23 -14.15
CA PHE A 88 -1.82 -9.09 -13.59
C PHE A 88 -1.16 -8.63 -12.28
N LEU A 89 -1.38 -7.35 -11.95
CA LEU A 89 -0.96 -6.72 -10.69
C LEU A 89 -2.10 -5.84 -10.18
N PHE A 90 -2.33 -5.85 -8.87
CA PHE A 90 -3.21 -4.88 -8.24
C PHE A 90 -2.57 -3.48 -8.24
N PRO A 91 -3.37 -2.42 -8.47
CA PRO A 91 -2.87 -1.05 -8.56
C PRO A 91 -2.46 -0.49 -7.20
N PHE A 92 -3.06 -0.97 -6.11
CA PHE A 92 -2.72 -0.55 -4.76
C PHE A 92 -1.54 -1.37 -4.20
N PRO A 93 -0.47 -0.72 -3.71
CA PRO A 93 0.62 -1.40 -3.04
C PRO A 93 0.36 -1.49 -1.53
N TYR A 94 0.85 -2.55 -0.89
CA TYR A 94 0.62 -2.82 0.53
C TYR A 94 1.95 -2.84 1.30
N PRO A 95 1.97 -2.44 2.58
CA PRO A 95 3.16 -2.55 3.42
C PRO A 95 3.70 -3.98 3.48
N ASP A 96 5.01 -4.12 3.69
CA ASP A 96 5.62 -5.41 4.01
C ASP A 96 4.94 -6.08 5.20
N HIS A 97 4.93 -7.42 5.23
CA HIS A 97 4.22 -8.23 6.22
C HIS A 97 2.69 -8.09 6.22
N THR A 98 2.09 -7.36 5.27
CA THR A 98 0.64 -7.34 5.10
C THR A 98 0.13 -8.70 4.64
N SER A 99 -0.84 -9.24 5.38
CA SER A 99 -1.58 -10.43 4.96
C SER A 99 -2.61 -10.06 3.90
N TYR A 100 -2.77 -10.93 2.91
CA TYR A 100 -3.70 -10.72 1.82
C TYR A 100 -4.54 -11.95 1.52
N VAL A 101 -5.75 -11.72 1.03
CA VAL A 101 -6.64 -12.73 0.44
C VAL A 101 -7.20 -12.18 -0.86
N ILE A 102 -6.95 -12.87 -1.97
CA ILE A 102 -7.49 -12.60 -3.30
C ILE A 102 -8.81 -13.36 -3.41
N THR A 103 -9.85 -12.63 -3.79
CA THR A 103 -11.20 -13.16 -3.98
C THR A 103 -11.74 -12.76 -5.35
N VAL A 104 -12.56 -13.64 -5.94
CA VAL A 104 -13.32 -13.31 -7.14
C VAL A 104 -14.63 -12.69 -6.68
N LEU A 105 -14.85 -11.41 -7.03
CA LEU A 105 -16.08 -10.70 -6.69
C LEU A 105 -17.15 -10.87 -7.76
N SER A 106 -16.76 -10.83 -9.02
CA SER A 106 -17.67 -10.96 -10.15
C SER A 106 -16.95 -11.66 -11.30
N SER A 107 -17.52 -12.77 -11.76
CA SER A 107 -17.07 -13.45 -12.98
C SER A 107 -17.82 -12.91 -14.19
N PRO A 108 -17.20 -12.89 -15.37
CA PRO A 108 -17.87 -12.47 -16.60
C PRO A 108 -18.97 -13.46 -17.00
N PRO A 109 -19.97 -13.02 -17.80
CA PRO A 109 -21.06 -13.89 -18.24
C PRO A 109 -20.53 -15.04 -19.09
N GLY A 110 -20.92 -16.26 -18.73
CA GLY A 110 -20.52 -17.48 -19.44
C GLY A 110 -19.15 -18.04 -19.06
N LEU A 111 -18.47 -17.48 -18.06
CA LEU A 111 -17.27 -18.06 -17.46
C LEU A 111 -17.39 -18.14 -15.94
N THR A 112 -16.76 -19.14 -15.34
CA THR A 112 -16.57 -19.25 -13.89
C THR A 112 -15.09 -19.07 -13.59
N CYS A 113 -14.74 -17.96 -12.93
CA CYS A 113 -13.37 -17.70 -12.52
C CYS A 113 -13.16 -18.13 -11.07
N THR A 114 -12.06 -18.85 -10.81
CA THR A 114 -11.67 -19.32 -9.47
C THR A 114 -10.19 -19.08 -9.23
N VAL A 115 -9.83 -18.74 -7.99
CA VAL A 115 -8.41 -18.68 -7.59
C VAL A 115 -7.98 -20.08 -7.21
N ILE A 116 -7.14 -20.71 -8.04
CA ILE A 116 -6.75 -22.12 -7.90
C ILE A 116 -5.47 -22.31 -7.09
N ALA A 117 -4.64 -21.26 -6.94
CA ALA A 117 -3.43 -21.32 -6.13
C ALA A 117 -3.05 -19.95 -5.56
N ASN A 118 -2.42 -19.96 -4.37
CA ASN A 118 -1.89 -18.79 -3.66
C ASN A 118 -2.92 -17.66 -3.52
N ALA A 119 -4.17 -18.04 -3.24
CA ALA A 119 -5.26 -17.09 -3.01
C ALA A 119 -5.01 -16.23 -1.77
N ASN A 120 -4.16 -16.67 -0.85
CA ASN A 120 -3.80 -15.92 0.34
C ASN A 120 -2.31 -16.05 0.63
N GLY A 121 -1.82 -15.18 1.51
CA GLY A 121 -0.44 -15.17 1.93
C GLY A 121 -0.10 -13.92 2.71
N ALA A 122 1.19 -13.72 2.93
CA ALA A 122 1.73 -12.49 3.48
C ALA A 122 2.86 -12.00 2.57
N ILE A 123 2.95 -10.68 2.44
CA ILE A 123 4.06 -10.03 1.77
C ILE A 123 5.33 -10.22 2.62
N SER A 124 6.44 -10.56 1.97
CA SER A 124 7.72 -10.80 2.65
C SER A 124 8.88 -10.31 1.79
N GLY A 125 9.16 -9.01 1.84
CA GLY A 125 10.33 -8.41 1.21
C GLY A 125 10.33 -8.40 -0.33
N ALA A 126 9.21 -8.80 -0.97
CA ALA A 126 9.05 -8.80 -2.43
C ALA A 126 7.56 -8.76 -2.83
N ASN A 127 7.29 -8.47 -4.11
CA ASN A 127 5.95 -8.53 -4.69
C ASN A 127 5.40 -9.96 -4.64
N ALA A 128 4.15 -10.11 -4.21
CA ALA A 128 3.44 -11.38 -4.18
C ALA A 128 2.72 -11.62 -5.52
N THR A 129 3.46 -12.13 -6.53
CA THR A 129 2.96 -12.28 -7.92
C THR A 129 2.70 -13.73 -8.33
N ASN A 130 2.46 -14.62 -7.37
CA ASN A 130 2.34 -16.07 -7.57
C ASN A 130 0.89 -16.58 -7.55
N ALA A 131 -0.10 -15.69 -7.50
CA ALA A 131 -1.51 -16.09 -7.55
C ALA A 131 -1.87 -16.68 -8.91
N ILE A 132 -2.71 -17.71 -8.92
CA ILE A 132 -3.18 -18.33 -10.16
C ILE A 132 -4.70 -18.30 -10.16
N VAL A 133 -5.26 -17.65 -11.18
CA VAL A 133 -6.69 -17.55 -11.43
C VAL A 133 -7.02 -18.31 -12.71
N SER A 134 -8.02 -19.17 -12.66
CA SER A 134 -8.49 -19.95 -13.80
C SER A 134 -9.95 -19.64 -14.07
N CYS A 135 -10.26 -19.29 -15.31
CA CYS A 135 -11.60 -19.06 -15.81
C CYS A 135 -11.94 -20.14 -16.84
N SER A 136 -13.10 -20.77 -16.71
CA SER A 136 -13.61 -21.81 -17.62
C SER A 136 -15.11 -21.68 -17.84
#